data_AF-A0AAU8RIQ9-F1
#
_entry.id   AF-A0AAU8RIQ9-F1
#
_cell.length_a   1.000
_cell.length_b   1.000
_cell.length_c   1.000
_cell.angle_alpha   90.00
_cell.angle_beta   90.00
_cell.angle_gamma   90.00
#
_symmetry.space_group_name_H-M   'P 1'
#
loop_
_entity.id
_entity.type
_entity.pdbx_description
1 polymer ?
#
loop_
_entity_poly.entity_id
_entity_poly.type
_entity_poly.pdbx_seq_one_letter_code
_entity_poly.pdbx_strand_id
1 'polypeptide(L)'
;MSNNKKLIAYKIETHLRELYRDLISITTYQQINRNMINALITKVNIMIEIVEYIPRLPLYDIEQEIIKMCKEDHSMHGVNITLLFENKNPIIDYGKMGHLKINI
;
A
#
# COMPACT_ATOMS: atom_id res chain seq x y z
N MET A 1 4.25 5.21 -10.48
CA MET A 1 5.41 4.32 -10.23
C MET A 1 6.00 3.86 -11.56
N SER A 2 7.30 4.10 -11.79
CA SER A 2 8.03 3.65 -13.00
C SER A 2 7.98 2.12 -13.16
N ASN A 3 7.86 1.63 -14.39
CA ASN A 3 7.79 0.19 -14.73
C ASN A 3 8.94 -0.64 -14.13
N ASN A 4 10.13 -0.04 -13.99
CA ASN A 4 11.28 -0.71 -13.37
C ASN A 4 11.08 -1.00 -11.87
N LYS A 5 10.39 -0.12 -11.13
CA LYS A 5 10.15 -0.34 -9.69
C LYS A 5 9.19 -1.50 -9.44
N LYS A 6 8.19 -1.67 -10.31
CA LYS A 6 7.26 -2.81 -10.25
C LYS A 6 7.95 -4.14 -10.57
N LEU A 7 8.82 -4.15 -11.58
CA LEU A 7 9.60 -5.33 -11.94
C LEU A 7 10.54 -5.76 -10.81
N ILE A 8 11.18 -4.81 -10.13
CA ILE A 8 12.05 -5.10 -8.99
C ILE A 8 11.24 -5.65 -7.81
N ALA A 9 10.11 -5.04 -7.46
CA ALA A 9 9.24 -5.53 -6.39
C ALA A 9 8.77 -6.96 -6.65
N TYR A 10 8.36 -7.27 -7.88
CA TYR A 10 7.96 -8.62 -8.28
C TYR A 10 9.09 -9.65 -8.12
N LYS A 11 10.33 -9.30 -8.50
CA LYS A 11 11.49 -10.19 -8.33
C LYS A 11 11.81 -10.43 -6.85
N ILE A 12 11.74 -9.38 -6.03
CA ILE A 12 11.96 -9.48 -4.58
C ILE A 12 10.90 -10.38 -3.94
N GLU A 13 9.62 -10.17 -4.28
CA GLU A 13 8.51 -11.00 -3.80
C GLU A 13 8.73 -12.49 -4.14
N THR A 14 9.15 -12.77 -5.38
CA THR A 14 9.41 -14.13 -5.85
C THR A 14 10.47 -14.82 -4.98
N HIS A 15 11.61 -14.16 -4.75
CA HIS A 15 12.68 -14.71 -3.91
C HIS A 15 12.28 -14.87 -2.43
N LEU A 16 11.46 -13.96 -1.89
CA LEU A 16 10.94 -14.09 -0.53
C LEU A 16 10.03 -15.32 -0.39
N ARG A 17 9.19 -15.60 -1.41
CA ARG A 17 8.33 -16.78 -1.43
C ARG A 17 9.11 -18.08 -1.59
N GLU A 18 10.19 -18.07 -2.36
CA GLU A 18 11.13 -19.20 -2.44
C GLU A 18 11.76 -19.48 -1.07
N LEU A 19 12.32 -18.44 -0.43
CA LEU A 19 12.91 -18.56 0.90
C LEU A 19 11.90 -19.06 1.94
N TYR A 20 10.65 -18.60 1.88
CA TYR A 20 9.59 -19.10 2.74
C TYR A 20 9.38 -20.61 2.60
N ARG A 21 9.33 -21.11 1.36
CA ARG A 21 9.18 -22.56 1.08
C ARG A 21 10.39 -23.35 1.59
N ASP A 22 11.59 -22.83 1.38
CA ASP A 22 12.82 -23.43 1.89
C ASP A 22 12.79 -23.53 3.42
N LEU A 23 12.45 -22.44 4.11
CA LEU A 23 12.34 -22.43 5.58
C LEU A 23 11.29 -23.42 6.10
N ILE A 24 10.14 -23.55 5.44
CA ILE A 24 9.14 -24.56 5.79
C ILE A 24 9.71 -25.97 5.61
N SER A 25 10.40 -26.25 4.51
CA SER A 25 11.00 -27.58 4.27
C SER A 25 11.97 -27.96 5.39
N ILE A 26 12.69 -26.97 5.93
CA ILE A 26 13.66 -27.15 7.02
C ILE A 26 12.98 -27.49 8.36
N THR A 27 11.73 -27.09 8.59
CA THR A 27 11.00 -27.41 9.84
C THR A 27 10.79 -28.90 10.08
N THR A 28 10.92 -29.71 9.02
CA THR A 28 10.79 -31.17 9.07
C THR A 28 12.01 -31.87 9.70
N TYR A 29 13.15 -31.19 9.79
CA TYR A 29 14.39 -31.74 10.35
C TYR A 29 14.43 -31.60 11.88
N GLN A 30 14.56 -32.73 12.59
CA GLN A 30 14.52 -32.78 14.06
C GLN A 30 15.68 -32.06 14.77
N GLN A 31 16.78 -31.79 14.07
CA GLN A 31 18.01 -31.24 14.67
C GLN A 31 18.05 -29.71 14.72
N ILE A 32 17.04 -29.04 14.16
CA ILE A 32 17.04 -27.58 14.02
C ILE A 32 16.13 -26.95 15.07
N ASN A 33 16.61 -25.84 15.66
CA ASN A 33 15.83 -25.08 16.63
C ASN A 33 14.58 -24.49 15.97
N ARG A 34 13.43 -25.12 16.21
CA ARG A 34 12.13 -24.73 15.63
C ARG A 34 11.74 -23.30 15.96
N ASN A 35 12.10 -22.78 17.13
CA ASN A 35 11.79 -21.40 17.50
C ASN A 35 12.53 -20.40 16.61
N MET A 36 13.78 -20.71 16.25
CA MET A 36 14.58 -19.88 15.35
C MET A 36 14.00 -19.90 13.93
N ILE A 37 13.62 -21.07 13.42
CA ILE A 37 13.00 -21.19 12.09
C ILE A 37 11.65 -20.48 12.04
N ASN A 38 10.81 -20.65 13.07
CA ASN A 38 9.52 -19.96 13.15
C ASN A 38 9.71 -18.43 13.15
N ALA A 39 10.71 -17.92 13.89
CA ALA A 39 11.03 -16.49 13.87
C ALA A 39 11.47 -16.00 12.48
N LEU A 40 12.23 -16.81 11.73
CA LEU A 40 12.60 -16.49 10.35
C LEU A 40 11.39 -16.50 9.41
N ILE A 41 10.53 -17.51 9.52
CA ILE A 41 9.27 -17.61 8.77
C ILE A 41 8.40 -16.37 8.99
N THR A 42 8.22 -15.95 10.25
CA THR A 42 7.47 -14.73 10.57
C THR A 42 8.06 -13.49 9.91
N LYS A 43 9.39 -13.32 9.95
CA LYS A 43 10.06 -12.18 9.31
C LYS A 43 9.86 -12.19 7.80
N VAL A 44 9.99 -13.35 7.15
CA VAL A 44 9.78 -13.48 5.70
C VAL A 44 8.33 -13.15 5.33
N ASN A 45 7.35 -13.61 6.11
CA ASN A 45 5.95 -13.24 5.89
C ASN A 45 5.71 -11.74 5.99
N ILE A 46 6.26 -11.08 7.00
CA ILE A 46 6.18 -9.61 7.12
C ILE A 46 6.81 -8.92 5.91
N MET A 47 7.95 -9.41 5.40
CA MET A 47 8.58 -8.85 4.21
C MET A 47 7.72 -9.03 2.96
N ILE A 48 7.06 -10.19 2.80
CA ILE A 48 6.10 -10.43 1.71
C ILE A 48 4.95 -9.42 1.82
N GLU A 49 4.35 -9.27 3.00
CA GLU A 49 3.26 -8.31 3.24
C GLU A 49 3.68 -6.86 2.90
N ILE A 50 4.91 -6.45 3.24
CA ILE A 50 5.43 -5.12 2.91
C ILE A 50 5.60 -4.92 1.40
N VAL A 51 6.07 -5.94 0.68
CA VAL A 51 6.28 -5.86 -0.78
C VAL A 51 4.94 -5.89 -1.52
N GLU A 52 3.99 -6.67 -1.03
CA GLU A 52 2.61 -6.71 -1.53
C GLU A 52 1.78 -5.51 -1.10
N TYR A 53 2.24 -4.74 -0.10
CA TYR A 53 1.53 -3.58 0.41
C TYR A 53 1.35 -2.57 -0.72
N ILE A 54 0.14 -2.54 -1.26
CA ILE A 54 -0.34 -1.47 -2.10
C ILE A 54 -0.66 -0.34 -1.11
N PRO A 55 0.12 0.76 -1.08
CA PRO A 55 -0.24 1.89 -0.24
C PRO A 55 -1.67 2.27 -0.59
N ARG A 56 -2.54 2.27 0.43
CA ARG A 56 -3.84 2.93 0.32
C ARG A 56 -3.55 4.32 -0.21
N LEU A 57 -4.40 4.81 -1.12
CA LEU A 57 -4.32 6.18 -1.63
C LEU A 57 -3.93 7.10 -0.48
N PRO A 58 -2.90 7.96 -0.62
CA PRO A 58 -2.48 8.86 0.44
C PRO A 58 -3.54 9.95 0.59
N LEU A 59 -4.73 9.56 1.03
CA LEU A 59 -5.93 10.38 1.07
C LEU A 59 -5.68 11.62 1.91
N TYR A 60 -4.94 11.47 3.00
CA TYR A 60 -4.50 12.57 3.83
C TYR A 60 -3.62 13.57 3.07
N ASP A 61 -2.59 13.10 2.36
CA ASP A 61 -1.69 14.00 1.62
C ASP A 61 -2.42 14.68 0.44
N ILE A 62 -3.31 13.94 -0.24
CA ILE A 62 -4.20 14.46 -1.29
C ILE A 62 -5.13 15.52 -0.71
N GLU A 63 -5.74 15.25 0.45
CA GLU A 63 -6.60 16.17 1.18
C GLU A 63 -5.86 17.45 1.58
N GLN A 64 -4.64 17.34 2.14
CA GLN A 64 -3.86 18.51 2.53
C GLN A 64 -3.48 19.39 1.33
N GLU A 65 -3.10 18.81 0.19
CA GLU A 65 -2.82 19.57 -1.02
C GLU A 65 -4.08 20.27 -1.58
N ILE A 66 -5.24 19.61 -1.54
CA ILE A 66 -6.51 20.22 -1.94
C ILE A 66 -6.87 21.38 -1.01
N ILE A 67 -6.76 21.19 0.32
CA ILE A 67 -7.01 22.26 1.30
C ILE A 67 -6.08 23.44 1.02
N LYS A 68 -4.80 23.19 0.73
CA LYS A 68 -3.82 24.23 0.42
C LYS A 68 -4.22 25.01 -0.84
N MET A 69 -4.52 24.31 -1.94
CA MET A 69 -4.99 24.94 -3.18
C MET A 69 -6.25 25.80 -2.94
N CYS A 70 -7.20 25.32 -2.15
CA CYS A 70 -8.43 26.05 -1.87
C CYS A 70 -8.26 27.22 -0.88
N LYS A 71 -7.23 27.19 -0.01
CA LYS A 71 -6.86 28.34 0.83
C LYS A 71 -6.22 29.47 0.03
N GLU A 72 -5.52 29.13 -1.04
CA GLU A 72 -4.87 30.10 -1.95
C GLU A 72 -5.90 30.80 -2.86
N ASP A 73 -7.06 30.19 -3.11
CA ASP A 73 -8.17 30.76 -3.88
C ASP A 73 -9.36 31.17 -2.97
N HIS A 74 -9.46 32.46 -2.67
CA HIS A 74 -10.53 33.01 -1.84
C HIS A 74 -11.95 32.79 -2.38
N SER A 75 -12.12 32.47 -3.66
CA SER A 75 -13.43 32.14 -4.24
C SER A 75 -13.95 30.76 -3.82
N MET A 76 -13.06 29.89 -3.30
CA MET A 76 -13.36 28.52 -2.89
C MET A 76 -13.76 28.40 -1.40
N HIS A 77 -13.82 29.50 -0.67
CA HIS A 77 -14.23 29.51 0.74
C HIS A 77 -15.69 29.05 0.90
N GLY A 78 -15.92 28.03 1.75
CA GLY A 78 -17.25 27.52 2.06
C GLY A 78 -17.84 26.54 1.02
N VAL A 79 -17.04 26.10 0.04
CA VAL A 79 -17.46 25.13 -0.98
C VAL A 79 -17.31 23.69 -0.46
N ASN A 80 -18.30 22.84 -0.73
CA ASN A 80 -18.19 21.40 -0.51
C ASN A 80 -17.54 20.74 -1.73
N ILE A 81 -16.41 20.05 -1.53
CA ILE A 81 -15.69 19.37 -2.61
C ILE A 81 -15.92 17.86 -2.48
N THR A 82 -16.48 17.27 -3.53
CA THR A 82 -16.63 15.81 -3.65
C THR A 82 -15.50 15.29 -4.53
N LEU A 83 -14.66 14.41 -3.97
CA LEU A 83 -13.58 13.77 -4.70
C LEU A 83 -14.07 12.42 -5.24
N LEU A 84 -14.04 12.29 -6.56
CA LEU A 84 -14.37 11.06 -7.28
C LEU A 84 -13.08 10.43 -7.79
N PHE A 85 -12.84 9.17 -7.42
CA PHE A 85 -11.69 8.42 -7.92
C PHE A 85 -12.11 7.60 -9.13
N GLU A 86 -11.37 7.75 -10.22
CA GLU A 86 -11.53 6.92 -11.41
C GLU A 86 -10.56 5.72 -11.34
N ASN A 87 -11.03 4.55 -11.76
CA ASN A 87 -10.14 3.42 -12.01
C ASN A 87 -9.41 3.60 -13.35
N LYS A 88 -8.55 2.63 -13.72
CA LYS A 88 -7.83 2.62 -15.02
C LYS A 88 -8.75 2.71 -16.26
N ASN A 89 -10.02 2.36 -16.09
CA ASN A 89 -11.08 2.62 -17.05
C ASN A 89 -11.92 3.79 -16.50
N PRO A 90 -12.51 4.66 -17.34
CA PRO A 90 -13.27 5.85 -16.94
C PRO A 90 -14.64 5.50 -16.31
N ILE A 91 -14.61 4.57 -15.37
CA ILE A 91 -15.71 4.16 -14.51
C ILE A 91 -15.39 4.77 -13.15
N ILE A 92 -16.25 5.70 -12.75
CA ILE A 92 -16.19 6.34 -11.44
C ILE A 92 -16.41 5.26 -10.38
N ASP A 93 -15.45 5.13 -9.46
CA ASP A 93 -15.52 4.20 -8.34
C ASP A 93 -16.21 4.87 -7.16
N TYR A 94 -17.54 4.81 -7.15
CA TYR A 94 -18.39 5.36 -6.09
C TYR A 94 -18.11 4.74 -4.70
N GLY A 95 -17.45 3.58 -4.63
CA GLY A 95 -17.06 2.92 -3.38
C GLY A 95 -15.87 3.59 -2.66
N LYS A 96 -15.18 4.53 -3.32
CA LYS A 96 -14.03 5.28 -2.77
C LYS A 96 -14.34 6.77 -2.61
N MET A 97 -15.59 7.12 -2.32
CA MET A 97 -15.97 8.52 -2.09
C MET A 97 -15.26 9.08 -0.84
N GLY A 98 -14.48 10.14 -1.04
CA GLY A 98 -14.00 11.01 0.03
C GLY A 98 -14.86 12.27 0.07
N HIS A 99 -15.44 12.56 1.23
CA HIS A 99 -16.12 13.84 1.48
C HIS A 99 -15.15 14.79 2.18
N LEU A 100 -14.76 15.87 1.50
CA LEU A 100 -13.91 16.90 2.08
C LEU A 100 -14.73 18.17 2.30
N LYS A 101 -14.93 18.54 3.56
CA LYS A 101 -15.52 19.83 3.92
C LYS A 101 -14.39 20.78 4.31
N ILE A 102 -14.10 21.73 3.44
CA ILE A 102 -13.12 22.78 3.72
C ILE A 102 -13.82 23.86 4.54
N ASN A 103 -13.61 23.84 5.85
CA ASN A 103 -13.87 24.98 6.71
C ASN A 103 -12.52 25.71 6.91
N ILE A 104 -12.44 26.94 6.41
CA ILE A 104 -11.41 27.91 6.81
C ILE A 104 -12.06 28.86 7.80
#